data_AF-A0A9P4HE90-F1
#
_entry.id   AF-A0A9P4HE90-F1
#
_cell.length_a   1.000
_cell.length_b   1.000
_cell.length_c   1.000
_cell.angle_alpha   90.00
_cell.angle_beta   90.00
_cell.angle_gamma   90.00
#
_symmetry.space_group_name_H-M   'P 1'
#
loop_
_entity.id
_entity.type
_entity.pdbx_description
1 polymer ?
#
loop_
_entity_poly.entity_id
_entity_poly.type
_entity_poly.pdbx_seq_one_letter_code
_entity_poly.pdbx_strand_id
1 'polypeptide(L)'
;MRGIPALSNCTIDMFHEPIAAAWFTSCYTLINFVHNNTLQESTLRKFVLDAEFLTRPLDNFQQQMAGTASVLKEVLLDIMRLYVQGGEKHKGIGRKVWTKVDRCQWQDHSGPGGKLRLEARK
;
A
#
# COMPACT_ATOMS: atom_id res chain seq x y z
N MET A 1 -0.45 -13.24 -9.74
CA MET A 1 -1.11 -12.83 -11.01
C MET A 1 -0.07 -12.22 -11.95
N ARG A 2 0.10 -12.70 -13.18
CA ARG A 2 0.60 -11.84 -14.28
C ARG A 2 -0.55 -10.88 -14.63
N GLY A 3 -0.83 -9.96 -13.71
CA GLY A 3 -2.06 -9.19 -13.69
C GLY A 3 -2.10 -8.21 -14.86
N ILE A 4 -3.30 -7.99 -15.41
CA ILE A 4 -3.54 -6.91 -16.35
C ILE A 4 -3.21 -5.61 -15.61
N PRO A 5 -2.19 -4.82 -16.02
CA PRO A 5 -1.77 -3.63 -15.27
C PRO A 5 -2.91 -2.66 -14.96
N ALA A 6 -3.85 -2.51 -15.91
CA ALA A 6 -5.04 -1.69 -15.74
C ALA A 6 -5.93 -2.12 -14.55
N LEU A 7 -6.06 -3.42 -14.28
CA LEU A 7 -6.82 -3.92 -13.13
C LEU A 7 -6.12 -3.60 -11.82
N SER A 8 -4.78 -3.67 -11.78
CA SER A 8 -4.01 -3.32 -10.57
C SER A 8 -4.12 -1.81 -10.29
N ASN A 9 -4.01 -0.97 -11.32
CA ASN A 9 -4.17 0.48 -11.17
C ASN A 9 -5.58 0.85 -10.70
N CYS A 10 -6.62 0.24 -11.29
CA CYS A 10 -8.00 0.45 -10.87
C CYS A 10 -8.22 -0.01 -9.42
N THR A 11 -7.62 -1.13 -9.03
CA THR A 11 -7.68 -1.63 -7.65
C THR A 11 -7.01 -0.66 -6.67
N ILE A 12 -5.88 -0.06 -7.03
CA ILE A 12 -5.22 0.99 -6.22
C ILE A 12 -6.13 2.20 -6.05
N ASP A 13 -6.75 2.68 -7.13
CA ASP A 13 -7.71 3.79 -7.07
C ASP A 13 -8.88 3.44 -6.13
N MET A 14 -9.44 2.23 -6.30
CA MET A 14 -10.55 1.71 -5.49
C MET A 14 -10.21 1.49 -4.01
N PHE A 15 -8.93 1.31 -3.64
CA PHE A 15 -8.53 1.21 -2.23
C PHE A 15 -8.14 2.56 -1.63
N HIS A 16 -7.52 3.44 -2.40
CA HIS A 16 -7.08 4.75 -1.91
C HIS A 16 -8.26 5.59 -1.41
N GLU A 17 -9.36 5.58 -2.15
CA GLU A 17 -10.58 6.34 -1.81
C GLU A 17 -11.25 5.88 -0.51
N PRO A 18 -11.56 4.58 -0.28
CA PRO A 18 -12.10 4.11 1.00
C PRO A 18 -11.17 4.33 2.18
N ILE A 19 -9.84 4.17 2.01
CA ILE A 19 -8.88 4.50 3.08
C ILE A 19 -8.99 5.99 3.42
N ALA A 20 -9.09 6.86 2.41
CA ALA A 20 -9.32 8.29 2.64
C ALA A 20 -10.67 8.59 3.28
N ALA A 21 -11.73 7.85 2.93
CA ALA A 21 -13.10 8.10 3.37
C ALA A 21 -13.32 7.64 4.83
N ALA A 22 -12.97 6.39 5.13
CA ALA A 22 -13.15 5.76 6.43
C ALA A 22 -12.00 6.07 7.40
N TRP A 23 -10.87 6.55 6.89
CA TRP A 23 -9.62 6.71 7.65
C TRP A 23 -9.25 5.44 8.42
N PHE A 24 -9.45 4.30 7.75
CA PHE A 24 -9.26 2.98 8.29
C PHE A 24 -8.24 2.24 7.42
N THR A 25 -7.22 1.69 8.06
CA THR A 25 -6.21 0.85 7.42
C THR A 25 -6.76 -0.52 7.06
N SER A 26 -6.24 -1.08 5.96
CA SER A 26 -6.64 -2.39 5.47
C SER A 26 -6.53 -3.47 6.55
N CYS A 27 -7.59 -4.29 6.69
CA CYS A 27 -7.57 -5.48 7.51
C CYS A 27 -6.49 -6.46 7.00
N TYR A 28 -5.76 -7.13 7.90
CA TYR A 28 -4.72 -8.11 7.51
C TYR A 28 -5.25 -9.22 6.60
N THR A 29 -6.55 -9.53 6.63
CA THR A 29 -7.18 -10.44 5.65
C THR A 29 -6.96 -9.96 4.22
N LEU A 30 -7.14 -8.66 3.95
CA LEU A 30 -6.92 -8.08 2.62
C LEU A 30 -5.43 -8.07 2.28
N ILE A 31 -4.57 -7.67 3.23
CA ILE A 31 -3.12 -7.63 3.01
C ILE A 31 -2.58 -9.02 2.68
N ASN A 32 -2.99 -10.04 3.45
CA ASN A 32 -2.65 -11.44 3.20
C ASN A 32 -3.19 -11.93 1.85
N PHE A 33 -4.42 -11.56 1.50
CA PHE A 33 -5.00 -11.93 0.20
C PHE A 33 -4.19 -11.34 -0.95
N VAL A 34 -3.85 -10.05 -0.90
CA VAL A 34 -3.04 -9.40 -1.93
C VAL A 34 -1.66 -10.03 -1.99
N HIS A 35 -1.02 -10.29 -0.84
CA HIS A 35 0.29 -10.94 -0.79
C HIS A 35 0.24 -12.32 -1.46
N ASN A 36 -0.70 -13.20 -1.08
CA ASN A 36 -0.80 -14.55 -1.65
C ASN A 36 -1.15 -14.58 -3.15
N ASN A 37 -1.83 -13.56 -3.68
CA ASN A 37 -2.37 -13.60 -5.05
C ASN A 37 -1.61 -12.71 -6.06
N THR A 38 -0.65 -11.91 -5.58
CA THR A 38 0.17 -11.03 -6.44
C THR A 38 1.63 -11.45 -6.44
N LEU A 39 2.39 -11.03 -7.45
CA LEU A 39 3.84 -11.21 -7.46
C LEU A 39 4.49 -10.32 -6.39
N GLN A 40 5.69 -10.69 -5.94
CA GLN A 40 6.44 -9.90 -4.97
C GLN A 40 6.68 -8.46 -5.43
N GLU A 41 7.02 -8.29 -6.71
CA GLU A 41 7.26 -6.98 -7.35
C GLU A 41 5.97 -6.29 -7.83
N SER A 42 4.79 -6.79 -7.45
CA SER A 42 3.53 -6.18 -7.83
C SER A 42 3.38 -4.81 -7.19
N THR A 43 3.03 -3.81 -8.01
CA THR A 43 2.78 -2.46 -7.49
C THR A 43 1.57 -2.41 -6.56
N LEU A 44 0.61 -3.31 -6.71
CA LEU A 44 -0.51 -3.46 -5.77
C LEU A 44 -0.05 -3.97 -4.40
N ARG A 45 0.92 -4.90 -4.36
CA ARG A 45 1.49 -5.38 -3.09
C ARG A 45 2.21 -4.23 -2.39
N LYS A 46 3.04 -3.50 -3.15
CA LYS A 46 3.73 -2.30 -2.65
C LYS A 46 2.75 -1.27 -2.11
N PHE A 47 1.68 -0.96 -2.84
CA PHE A 47 0.64 -0.03 -2.41
C PHE A 47 0.05 -0.41 -1.04
N VAL A 48 -0.34 -1.67 -0.85
CA VAL A 48 -0.98 -2.09 0.41
C VAL A 48 -0.01 -2.01 1.59
N LEU A 49 1.26 -2.39 1.39
CA LEU A 49 2.29 -2.29 2.43
C LEU A 49 2.64 -0.83 2.75
N ASP A 50 2.82 0.00 1.72
CA ASP A 50 3.10 1.44 1.88
C ASP A 50 1.89 2.15 2.52
N ALA A 51 0.65 1.78 2.17
CA ALA A 51 -0.54 2.33 2.78
C ALA A 51 -0.60 2.01 4.28
N GLU A 52 -0.37 0.75 4.65
CA GLU A 52 -0.31 0.31 6.04
C GLU A 52 0.79 1.06 6.81
N PHE A 53 2.01 1.11 6.27
CA PHE A 53 3.10 1.87 6.87
C PHE A 53 2.75 3.36 6.99
N LEU A 54 2.36 4.03 5.91
CA LEU A 54 2.12 5.47 5.88
C LEU A 54 0.99 5.88 6.82
N THR A 55 -0.07 5.10 6.97
CA THR A 55 -1.24 5.53 7.75
C THR A 55 -1.25 5.02 9.19
N ARG A 56 -0.39 4.04 9.53
CA ARG A 56 -0.31 3.47 10.87
C ARG A 56 0.94 3.93 11.64
N PRO A 57 0.80 4.51 12.83
CA PRO A 57 1.92 4.76 13.74
C PRO A 57 2.59 3.47 14.21
N LEU A 58 3.89 3.52 14.51
CA LEU A 58 4.66 2.35 14.96
C LEU A 58 4.08 1.70 16.22
N ASP A 59 3.68 2.51 17.21
CA ASP A 59 3.12 2.00 18.46
C ASP A 59 1.85 1.16 18.23
N ASN A 60 0.98 1.61 17.32
CA ASN A 60 -0.23 0.88 16.95
C ASN A 60 0.09 -0.44 16.23
N PHE A 61 1.14 -0.45 15.39
CA PHE A 61 1.61 -1.66 14.74
C PHE A 61 2.12 -2.67 15.77
N GLN A 62 2.96 -2.25 16.73
CA GLN A 62 3.51 -3.11 17.77
C GLN A 62 2.43 -3.72 18.67
N GLN A 63 1.42 -2.93 19.06
CA GLN A 63 0.29 -3.44 19.85
C GLN A 63 -0.49 -4.54 19.13
N GLN A 64 -0.70 -4.38 17.82
CA GLN A 64 -1.43 -5.38 17.03
C GLN A 64 -0.61 -6.65 16.82
N MET A 65 0.71 -6.53 16.63
CA MET A 65 1.66 -7.64 16.54
C MET A 65 1.64 -8.55 17.76
N ALA A 66 1.43 -7.99 18.96
CA ALA A 66 1.37 -8.76 20.19
C ALA A 66 0.11 -9.68 20.27
N GLY A 67 -0.91 -9.44 19.45
CA GLY A 67 -2.21 -10.11 19.54
C GLY A 67 -2.70 -10.85 18.28
N THR A 68 -1.99 -10.81 17.16
CA THR A 68 -2.52 -11.35 15.89
C THR A 68 -1.81 -12.62 15.41
N ALA A 69 -2.46 -13.76 15.62
CA ALA A 69 -2.09 -15.05 15.02
C ALA A 69 -2.42 -15.16 13.52
N SER A 70 -3.11 -14.17 12.94
CA SER A 70 -3.68 -14.23 11.58
C SER A 70 -2.86 -13.55 10.49
N VAL A 71 -1.72 -12.92 10.79
CA VAL A 71 -0.90 -12.25 9.78
C VAL A 71 0.15 -13.20 9.22
N LEU A 72 0.31 -13.20 7.89
CA LEU A 72 1.38 -13.95 7.25
C LEU A 72 2.75 -13.42 7.71
N LYS A 73 3.67 -14.33 8.04
CA LYS A 73 5.01 -13.97 8.53
C LYS A 73 5.76 -13.10 7.52
N GLU A 74 5.57 -13.37 6.23
CA GLU A 74 6.17 -12.64 5.13
C GLU A 74 5.67 -11.19 5.07
N VAL A 75 4.36 -10.98 5.27
CA VAL A 75 3.77 -9.64 5.38
C VAL A 75 4.37 -8.88 6.54
N LEU A 76 4.55 -9.54 7.69
CA LEU A 76 5.16 -8.92 8.87
C LEU A 76 6.61 -8.51 8.61
N LEU A 77 7.40 -9.36 7.99
CA LEU A 77 8.78 -9.05 7.63
C LEU A 77 8.87 -7.87 6.66
N ASP A 78 7.98 -7.81 5.67
CA ASP A 78 7.94 -6.71 4.71
C ASP A 78 7.57 -5.38 5.39
N ILE A 79 6.56 -5.38 6.28
CA ILE A 79 6.17 -4.17 7.03
C ILE A 79 7.27 -3.75 8.03
N MET A 80 7.88 -4.70 8.74
CA MET A 80 8.97 -4.40 9.67
C MET A 80 10.15 -3.73 8.96
N ARG A 81 10.49 -4.16 7.75
CA ARG A 81 11.52 -3.51 6.93
C ARG A 81 11.19 -2.05 6.66
N LEU A 82 9.93 -1.72 6.36
CA LEU A 82 9.49 -0.34 6.15
C LEU A 82 9.67 0.50 7.42
N TYR A 83 9.29 -0.02 8.59
CA TYR A 83 9.49 0.68 9.86
C TYR A 83 10.97 0.86 10.22
N VAL A 84 11.82 -0.14 9.97
CA VAL A 84 13.27 -0.02 10.16
C VAL A 84 13.86 1.06 9.26
N GLN A 85 13.40 1.16 8.01
CA GLN A 85 13.83 2.20 7.06
C GLN A 85 13.28 3.59 7.42
N GLY A 86 12.05 3.68 7.92
CA GLY A 86 11.41 4.91 8.35
C GLY A 86 11.95 5.48 9.66
N GLY A 87 12.56 4.63 10.49
CA GLY A 87 13.15 4.99 11.78
C GLY A 87 12.13 5.12 12.92
N GLU A 88 12.65 5.27 14.14
CA GLU A 88 11.86 5.27 15.39
C GLU A 88 10.81 6.39 15.50
N LYS A 89 10.88 7.41 14.64
CA LYS A 89 10.00 8.58 14.68
C LYS A 89 8.82 8.51 13.72
N HIS A 90 8.54 7.35 13.13
CA HIS A 90 7.40 7.20 12.22
C HIS A 90 6.05 7.37 12.95
N LYS A 91 5.35 8.47 12.65
CA LYS A 91 4.08 8.83 13.28
C LYS A 91 2.83 8.48 12.46
N GLY A 92 3.01 7.96 11.25
CA GLY A 92 1.95 7.91 10.26
C GLY A 92 1.53 9.31 9.78
N ILE A 93 0.95 9.39 8.59
CA ILE A 93 0.41 10.61 8.00
C ILE A 93 -1.08 10.72 8.35
N GLY A 94 -1.60 11.95 8.45
CA GLY A 94 -3.02 12.19 8.68
C GLY A 94 -3.86 12.18 7.40
N ARG A 95 -5.19 12.15 7.57
CA ARG A 95 -6.18 12.08 6.47
C ARG A 95 -5.97 13.13 5.38
N LYS A 96 -5.73 14.37 5.79
CA LYS A 96 -5.49 15.50 4.87
C LYS A 96 -4.23 15.34 4.03
N VAL A 97 -3.22 14.61 4.55
CA VAL A 97 -1.99 14.33 3.82
C VAL A 97 -2.23 13.17 2.87
N TRP A 98 -2.89 12.09 3.32
CA TRP A 98 -3.24 10.94 2.49
C TRP A 98 -3.98 11.32 1.20
N THR A 99 -4.95 12.24 1.28
CA THR A 99 -5.71 12.72 0.10
C THR A 99 -4.84 13.45 -0.93
N LYS A 100 -3.64 13.89 -0.54
CA LYS A 100 -2.67 14.57 -1.41
C LYS A 100 -1.54 13.66 -1.88
N VAL A 101 -1.49 12.41 -1.39
CA VAL A 101 -0.46 11.46 -1.80
C VAL A 101 -0.66 11.15 -3.28
N ASP A 102 0.38 11.36 -4.08
CA ASP A 102 0.36 10.96 -5.47
C ASP A 102 0.22 9.42 -5.53
N ARG A 103 -0.79 8.91 -6.20
CA ARG A 103 -0.98 7.46 -6.36
C ARG A 103 -0.19 6.89 -7.53
N CYS A 104 0.35 7.75 -8.40
CA CYS A 104 1.10 7.35 -9.59
C CYS A 104 2.37 6.57 -9.22
N GLN A 105 2.93 6.76 -8.02
CA GLN A 105 4.06 6.00 -7.47
C GLN A 105 3.77 4.51 -7.27
N TRP A 106 2.49 4.09 -7.26
CA TRP A 106 2.10 2.69 -7.20
C TRP A 106 1.40 2.21 -8.48
N GLN A 107 1.19 3.09 -9.45
CA GLN A 107 0.55 2.69 -10.69
C GLN A 107 1.60 2.26 -11.71
N ASP A 108 1.30 1.18 -12.44
CA ASP A 108 2.10 0.75 -13.56
C ASP A 108 1.74 1.60 -14.79
N HIS A 109 2.72 2.36 -15.30
CA HIS A 109 2.60 3.22 -16.48
C HIS A 109 3.29 2.63 -17.72
N SER A 110 3.72 1.36 -17.66
CA SER A 110 4.43 0.70 -18.78
C SER A 110 3.56 0.48 -20.03
N GLY A 111 2.23 0.57 -19.90
CA GLY A 111 1.31 0.46 -21.04
C GLY A 111 1.27 1.70 -21.94
N PRO A 112 0.73 1.58 -23.17
CA PRO A 112 0.68 2.69 -24.15
C PRO A 112 -0.04 3.94 -23.62
N GLY A 113 -1.06 3.77 -22.76
CA GLY A 113 -1.74 4.88 -22.11
C GLY A 113 -0.88 5.64 -21.08
N GLY A 114 0.08 4.97 -20.43
CA GLY A 114 1.00 5.62 -19.48
C GLY A 114 2.05 6.47 -20.20
N LYS A 115 2.59 5.97 -21.30
CA LYS A 115 3.50 6.73 -22.17
C LYS A 115 2.86 8.04 -22.67
N LEU A 116 1.62 7.97 -23.17
CA LEU A 116 0.90 9.15 -23.65
C LEU A 116 0.62 10.19 -22.54
N ARG A 117 0.37 9.77 -21.30
CA ARG A 117 0.17 10.68 -20.16
C ARG A 117 1.45 11.40 -19.73
N LEU A 118 2.61 10.74 -19.85
CA LEU A 118 3.91 11.34 -19.53
C LEU A 118 4.34 12.32 -20.63
N GLU A 119 4.08 11.99 -21.89
CA GLU A 119 4.36 12.88 -23.04
C GLU A 119 3.47 14.12 -23.05
N ALA A 120 2.19 14.02 -22.65
CA ALA A 120 1.26 15.15 -22.58
C ALA A 120 1.54 16.15 -21.43
N ARG A 121 2.49 15.84 -20.54
CA ARG A 121 2.88 16.72 -19.41
C ARG A 121 4.19 17.48 -19.67
N LYS A 122 4.85 17.25 -20.82
CA LYS A 122 5.98 18.04 -21.30
C LYS A 122 5.47 19.23 -22.11
#